data_AF-A0A422N352-F1
#
_entry.id   AF-A0A422N352-F1
#
_cell.length_a   1.000
_cell.length_b   1.000
_cell.length_c   1.000
_cell.angle_alpha   90.00
_cell.angle_beta   90.00
_cell.angle_gamma   90.00
#
_symmetry.space_group_name_H-M   'P 1'
#
loop_
_entity.id
_entity.type
_entity.pdbx_description
1 polymer ?
#
loop_
_entity_poly.entity_id
_entity_poly.type
_entity_poly.pdbx_seq_one_letter_code
_entity_poly.pdbx_strand_id
1 'polypeptide(L)'
;MRLDSTHQDEISVILIINGEPCERFTFSVEGNVPVSLPVTRGINTSAIRHGARRYNGLYELAFNMQLGDSKLNDYAKGRTVGHFLLPSGKVHYLGPLMPFGESVASAVLVEDVPHTIQLRLSLEENLCEGEVAAWPAELLLADHVMAVIDNDDLSGSVPSSHVQNLVRELPFYNEGMRRFKNWSLFAHFFAVNYRLWVLVTYSAEEHKKFGFSKLMLAGELRMVSNNFLHCYTKADKERDIIRHEAFLEFRQLLFSFTGPSDGSRRSPRLSNEAFRVLGESRSFQTLNTANYVRILRTVALDPERHVLFDPLHPIRIDWKHSEETTPALLHKCM
;
A
#
# COMPACT_ATOMS: atom_id res chain seq x y z
N MET A 1 -28.58 8.85 -49.14
CA MET A 1 -28.33 8.85 -47.69
C MET A 1 -27.09 8.02 -47.47
N ARG A 2 -25.94 8.66 -47.23
CA ARG A 2 -24.70 7.98 -46.87
C ARG A 2 -24.84 7.53 -45.42
N LEU A 3 -24.59 6.26 -45.15
CA LEU A 3 -24.35 5.75 -43.81
C LEU A 3 -22.98 6.31 -43.40
N ASP A 4 -22.98 7.37 -42.59
CA ASP A 4 -21.76 7.83 -41.95
C ASP A 4 -21.31 6.71 -41.01
N SER A 5 -20.15 6.15 -41.34
CA SER A 5 -19.40 5.24 -40.50
C SER A 5 -19.19 5.90 -39.14
N THR A 6 -19.74 5.31 -38.09
CA THR A 6 -19.28 5.56 -36.72
C THR A 6 -17.79 5.19 -36.70
N HIS A 7 -16.91 6.20 -36.78
CA HIS A 7 -15.53 6.04 -36.38
C HIS A 7 -15.56 5.72 -34.89
N GLN A 8 -15.61 4.43 -34.56
CA GLN A 8 -15.23 3.96 -33.23
C GLN A 8 -13.73 4.23 -33.15
N ASP A 9 -13.37 5.23 -32.35
CA ASP A 9 -11.97 5.43 -32.01
C ASP A 9 -11.50 4.19 -31.21
N GLU A 10 -10.28 3.76 -31.48
CA GLU A 10 -9.67 2.60 -30.84
C GLU A 10 -8.42 3.02 -30.08
N ILE A 11 -8.23 2.46 -28.88
CA ILE A 11 -7.00 2.60 -28.10
C ILE A 11 -6.18 1.32 -28.29
N SER A 12 -4.90 1.49 -28.65
CA SER A 12 -3.93 0.40 -28.65
C SER A 12 -3.11 0.38 -27.37
N VAL A 13 -2.95 -0.80 -26.78
CA VAL A 13 -2.15 -1.04 -25.58
C VAL A 13 -1.08 -2.08 -25.89
N ILE A 14 0.14 -1.77 -25.49
CA ILE A 14 1.28 -2.68 -25.51
C ILE A 14 1.40 -3.27 -24.11
N LEU A 15 1.33 -4.60 -24.00
CA LEU A 15 1.46 -5.33 -22.75
C LEU A 15 2.69 -6.23 -22.84
N ILE A 16 3.56 -6.15 -21.83
CA ILE A 16 4.72 -7.03 -21.67
C ILE A 16 4.51 -7.81 -20.37
N ILE A 17 4.68 -9.13 -20.43
CA ILE A 17 4.55 -10.02 -19.27
C ILE A 17 5.86 -10.79 -19.09
N ASN A 18 6.52 -10.64 -17.95
CA ASN A 18 7.81 -11.28 -17.65
C ASN A 18 8.87 -11.05 -18.75
N GLY A 19 8.86 -9.87 -19.36
CA GLY A 19 9.77 -9.50 -20.47
C GLY A 19 9.32 -9.96 -21.85
N GLU A 20 8.27 -10.79 -21.97
CA GLU A 20 7.71 -11.23 -23.25
C GLU A 20 6.64 -10.24 -23.73
N PRO A 21 6.78 -9.63 -24.92
CA PRO A 21 5.75 -8.79 -25.50
C PRO A 21 4.55 -9.63 -25.92
N CYS A 22 3.37 -9.24 -25.47
CA CYS A 22 2.11 -9.83 -25.93
C CYS A 22 1.66 -9.18 -27.25
N GLU A 23 0.77 -9.87 -27.97
CA GLU A 23 0.09 -9.25 -29.12
C GLU A 23 -0.61 -7.95 -28.72
N ARG A 24 -0.66 -6.99 -29.64
CA ARG A 24 -1.28 -5.67 -29.42
C ARG A 24 -2.75 -5.84 -29.01
N PHE A 25 -3.12 -5.25 -27.88
CA PHE A 25 -4.50 -5.17 -27.43
C PHE A 25 -5.14 -3.91 -28.00
N THR A 26 -6.35 -4.06 -28.54
CA THR A 26 -7.11 -2.94 -29.09
C THR A 26 -8.46 -2.86 -28.38
N PHE A 27 -8.81 -1.66 -27.91
CA PHE A 27 -10.03 -1.40 -27.16
C PHE A 27 -10.86 -0.34 -27.88
N SER A 28 -12.15 -0.64 -28.10
CA SER A 28 -13.09 0.37 -28.58
C SER A 28 -13.32 1.43 -27.50
N VAL A 29 -13.47 2.69 -27.91
CA VAL A 29 -13.91 3.78 -27.03
C VAL A 29 -15.21 4.40 -27.52
N GLU A 30 -15.97 4.96 -26.57
CA GLU A 30 -17.07 5.88 -26.87
C GLU A 30 -16.62 7.29 -26.49
N GLY A 31 -16.34 8.12 -27.50
CA GLY A 31 -15.68 9.40 -27.33
C GLY A 31 -14.24 9.24 -26.85
N ASN A 32 -14.03 9.25 -25.54
CA ASN A 32 -12.70 9.05 -24.90
C ASN A 32 -12.76 8.08 -23.71
N VAL A 33 -13.89 7.41 -23.53
CA VAL A 33 -14.10 6.47 -22.42
C VAL A 33 -13.96 5.05 -22.98
N PRO A 34 -13.11 4.20 -22.40
CA PRO A 34 -13.04 2.80 -22.80
C PRO A 34 -14.39 2.12 -22.61
N VAL A 35 -14.84 1.38 -23.62
CA VAL A 35 -15.97 0.48 -23.44
C VAL A 35 -15.56 -0.59 -22.43
N SER A 36 -16.41 -0.86 -21.45
CA SER A 36 -16.11 -1.72 -20.30
C SER A 36 -15.93 -3.20 -20.64
N LEU A 37 -16.08 -3.59 -21.91
CA LEU A 37 -15.97 -4.96 -22.38
C LEU A 37 -14.50 -5.42 -22.33
N PRO A 38 -14.21 -6.57 -21.70
CA PRO A 38 -12.86 -7.10 -21.66
C PRO A 38 -12.43 -7.67 -23.01
N VAL A 39 -11.13 -7.56 -23.31
CA VAL A 39 -10.48 -8.10 -24.51
C VAL A 39 -9.62 -9.29 -24.11
N THR A 40 -9.84 -10.43 -24.76
CA THR A 40 -9.09 -11.66 -24.52
C THR A 40 -8.08 -11.92 -25.64
N ARG A 41 -6.85 -12.30 -25.26
CA ARG A 41 -5.78 -12.71 -26.18
C ARG A 41 -5.05 -13.94 -25.68
N GLY A 42 -4.60 -14.78 -26.62
CA GLY A 42 -3.67 -15.86 -26.31
C GLY A 42 -2.28 -15.31 -26.00
N ILE A 43 -1.51 -16.04 -25.19
CA ILE A 43 -0.15 -15.65 -24.83
C ILE A 43 0.82 -16.83 -25.02
N ASN A 44 2.10 -16.50 -25.20
CA ASN A 44 3.18 -17.48 -25.23
C ASN A 44 3.48 -17.98 -23.81
N THR A 45 2.64 -18.89 -23.32
CA THR A 45 2.70 -19.40 -21.94
C THR A 45 4.07 -19.97 -21.58
N SER A 46 4.76 -20.64 -22.52
CA SER A 46 6.07 -21.25 -22.25
C SER A 46 7.16 -20.19 -22.01
N ALA A 47 7.20 -19.14 -22.84
CA ALA A 47 8.13 -18.03 -22.66
C ALA A 47 7.86 -17.27 -21.35
N ILE A 48 6.57 -16.97 -21.06
CA ILE A 48 6.17 -16.27 -19.83
C ILE A 48 6.51 -17.09 -18.59
N ARG A 49 6.30 -18.41 -18.61
CA ARG A 49 6.70 -19.31 -17.51
C ARG A 49 8.21 -19.31 -17.30
N HIS A 50 8.99 -19.31 -18.38
CA HIS A 50 10.45 -19.31 -18.30
C HIS A 50 11.00 -18.01 -17.69
N GLY A 51 10.38 -16.88 -17.99
CA GLY A 51 10.73 -15.58 -17.41
C GLY A 51 10.13 -15.30 -16.02
N ALA A 52 9.23 -16.15 -15.52
CA ALA A 52 8.53 -15.92 -14.26
C ALA A 52 9.44 -16.18 -13.06
N ARG A 53 9.56 -15.19 -12.16
CA ARG A 53 10.04 -15.44 -10.80
C ARG A 53 9.08 -16.39 -10.09
N ARG A 54 9.62 -17.31 -9.28
CA ARG A 54 8.81 -18.21 -8.44
C ARG A 54 8.83 -17.76 -6.99
N TYR A 55 7.69 -17.88 -6.32
CA TYR A 55 7.55 -17.63 -4.89
C TYR A 55 6.62 -18.67 -4.27
N ASN A 56 7.17 -19.49 -3.36
CA ASN A 56 6.43 -20.49 -2.59
C ASN A 56 5.43 -21.35 -3.41
N GLY A 57 5.90 -21.95 -4.51
CA GLY A 57 5.05 -22.73 -5.41
C GLY A 57 4.42 -21.93 -6.56
N LEU A 58 4.19 -20.63 -6.36
CA LEU A 58 3.49 -19.74 -7.31
C LEU A 58 4.42 -19.15 -8.38
N TYR A 59 3.84 -18.76 -9.50
CA TYR A 59 4.48 -17.97 -10.56
C TYR A 59 4.13 -16.50 -10.41
N GLU A 60 5.12 -15.64 -10.56
CA GLU A 60 4.91 -14.21 -10.71
C GLU A 60 4.64 -13.84 -12.17
N LEU A 61 3.55 -13.13 -12.38
CA LEU A 61 3.30 -12.40 -13.62
C LEU A 61 3.62 -10.92 -13.35
N ALA A 62 4.76 -10.45 -13.86
CA ALA A 62 5.16 -9.06 -13.84
C ALA A 62 4.71 -8.39 -15.13
N PHE A 63 3.86 -7.38 -15.01
CA PHE A 63 3.28 -6.65 -16.12
C PHE A 63 3.95 -5.30 -16.31
N ASN A 64 4.08 -4.91 -17.57
CA ASN A 64 4.42 -3.55 -17.97
C ASN A 64 3.44 -3.15 -19.08
N MET A 65 2.69 -2.09 -18.83
CA MET A 65 1.63 -1.63 -19.73
C MET A 65 1.95 -0.23 -20.26
N GLN A 66 1.83 -0.05 -21.58
CA GLN A 66 2.13 1.20 -22.27
C GLN A 66 1.04 1.55 -23.28
N LEU A 67 0.76 2.84 -23.42
CA LEU A 67 -0.09 3.36 -24.49
C LEU A 67 0.64 3.25 -25.84
N GLY A 68 -0.02 2.67 -26.84
CA GLY A 68 0.49 2.57 -28.21
C GLY A 68 0.28 3.85 -29.04
N ASP A 69 0.26 3.72 -30.37
CA ASP A 69 0.28 4.83 -31.34
C ASP A 69 -1.00 5.70 -31.35
N SER A 70 -2.02 5.34 -30.57
CA SER A 70 -3.32 6.03 -30.47
C SER A 70 -3.31 7.12 -29.39
N LYS A 71 -3.88 8.30 -29.70
CA LYS A 71 -3.94 9.44 -28.76
C LYS A 71 -5.24 9.44 -27.95
N LEU A 72 -5.16 9.04 -26.69
CA LEU A 72 -6.11 9.50 -25.67
C LEU A 72 -5.99 11.03 -25.53
N ASN A 73 -7.12 11.71 -25.32
CA ASN A 73 -7.07 13.12 -24.93
C ASN A 73 -6.43 13.30 -23.54
N ASP A 74 -6.02 14.52 -23.19
CA ASP A 74 -5.31 14.79 -21.94
C ASP A 74 -6.15 14.48 -20.69
N TYR A 75 -7.48 14.50 -20.80
CA TYR A 75 -8.38 14.14 -19.71
C TYR A 75 -8.37 12.63 -19.42
N ALA A 76 -8.53 11.79 -20.44
CA ALA A 76 -8.63 10.35 -20.29
C ALA A 76 -7.25 9.68 -20.09
N LYS A 77 -6.19 10.33 -20.56
CA LYS A 77 -4.80 9.93 -20.36
C LYS A 77 -4.45 9.99 -18.87
N GLY A 78 -3.79 8.94 -18.36
CA GLY A 78 -3.50 8.84 -16.92
C GLY A 78 -4.71 8.56 -16.02
N ARG A 79 -5.95 8.74 -16.49
CA ARG A 79 -7.18 8.34 -15.80
C ARG A 79 -7.72 7.00 -16.26
N THR A 80 -7.42 6.61 -17.49
CA THR A 80 -7.72 5.27 -18.00
C THR A 80 -6.78 4.27 -17.35
N VAL A 81 -7.32 3.24 -16.71
CA VAL A 81 -6.56 2.24 -15.96
C VAL A 81 -6.76 0.85 -16.55
N GLY A 82 -5.71 0.03 -16.48
CA GLY A 82 -5.73 -1.36 -16.92
C GLY A 82 -6.06 -2.32 -15.78
N HIS A 83 -6.80 -3.37 -16.12
CA HIS A 83 -7.19 -4.44 -15.21
C HIS A 83 -6.98 -5.79 -15.84
N PHE A 84 -6.22 -6.66 -15.18
CA PHE A 84 -6.13 -8.07 -15.52
C PHE A 84 -7.22 -8.86 -14.80
N LEU A 85 -8.01 -9.61 -15.56
CA LEU A 85 -9.03 -10.51 -15.02
C LEU A 85 -8.41 -11.89 -14.85
N LEU A 86 -8.19 -12.29 -13.59
CA LEU A 86 -7.62 -13.59 -13.27
C LEU A 86 -8.64 -14.70 -13.57
N PRO A 87 -8.18 -15.91 -13.94
CA PRO A 87 -9.05 -17.08 -14.09
C PRO A 87 -9.90 -17.39 -12.85
N SER A 88 -9.42 -17.00 -11.66
CA SER A 88 -10.14 -17.13 -10.40
C SER A 88 -11.34 -16.17 -10.25
N GLY A 89 -11.60 -15.29 -11.24
CA GLY A 89 -12.59 -14.22 -11.18
C GLY A 89 -12.15 -12.97 -10.40
N LYS A 90 -10.93 -12.95 -9.84
CA LYS A 90 -10.38 -11.77 -9.17
C LYS A 90 -9.87 -10.76 -10.21
N VAL A 91 -9.88 -9.48 -9.84
CA VAL A 91 -9.37 -8.39 -10.68
C VAL A 91 -8.05 -7.92 -10.09
N HIS A 92 -7.02 -7.83 -10.93
CA HIS A 92 -5.73 -7.23 -10.57
C HIS A 92 -5.56 -5.89 -11.29
N TYR A 93 -5.21 -4.87 -10.53
CA TYR A 93 -5.00 -3.52 -11.02
C TYR A 93 -3.60 -3.38 -11.63
N LEU A 94 -3.53 -2.99 -12.90
CA LEU A 94 -2.27 -2.87 -13.63
C LEU A 94 -1.68 -1.45 -13.60
N GLY A 95 -2.49 -0.44 -13.30
CA GLY A 95 -2.07 0.96 -13.30
C GLY A 95 -2.71 1.83 -14.38
N PRO A 96 -2.45 3.15 -14.34
CA PRO A 96 -2.85 4.08 -15.39
C PRO A 96 -2.14 3.81 -16.71
N LEU A 97 -2.83 4.09 -17.81
CA LEU A 97 -2.23 4.19 -19.14
C LEU A 97 -1.50 5.52 -19.27
N MET A 98 -0.18 5.42 -19.29
CA MET A 98 0.75 6.54 -19.44
C MET A 98 1.27 6.60 -20.88
N PRO A 99 1.69 7.80 -21.36
CA PRO A 99 2.27 7.94 -22.69
C PRO A 99 3.53 7.10 -22.87
N PHE A 100 3.88 6.82 -24.12
CA PHE A 100 5.07 6.07 -24.48
C PHE A 100 6.33 6.60 -23.78
N GLY A 101 7.12 5.70 -23.20
CA GLY A 101 8.31 6.03 -22.40
C GLY A 101 8.07 6.05 -20.88
N GLU A 102 6.82 6.16 -20.43
CA GLU A 102 6.46 5.97 -19.03
C GLU A 102 5.82 4.60 -18.81
N SER A 103 6.62 3.68 -18.27
CA SER A 103 6.18 2.31 -17.99
C SER A 103 5.58 2.22 -16.60
N VAL A 104 4.36 1.68 -16.49
CA VAL A 104 3.74 1.35 -15.20
C VAL A 104 3.89 -0.14 -14.94
N ALA A 105 4.56 -0.47 -13.84
CA ALA A 105 4.82 -1.85 -13.43
C ALA A 105 3.83 -2.31 -12.37
N SER A 106 3.35 -3.54 -12.51
CA SER A 106 2.55 -4.26 -11.52
C SER A 106 2.92 -5.74 -11.54
N ALA A 107 2.62 -6.47 -10.47
CA ALA A 107 2.81 -7.90 -10.46
C ALA A 107 1.73 -8.62 -9.66
N VAL A 108 1.44 -9.86 -10.05
CA VAL A 108 0.53 -10.74 -9.33
C VAL A 108 1.09 -12.15 -9.28
N LEU A 109 0.86 -12.84 -8.17
CA LEU A 109 1.19 -14.25 -8.02
C LEU A 109 -0.01 -15.12 -8.45
N VAL A 110 0.27 -16.14 -9.26
CA VAL A 110 -0.71 -17.11 -9.76
C VAL A 110 -0.22 -18.54 -9.55
N GLU A 111 -1.16 -19.48 -9.40
CA GLU A 111 -0.83 -20.91 -9.26
C GLU A 111 -0.22 -21.47 -10.54
N ASP A 112 -0.74 -21.05 -11.70
CA ASP A 112 -0.17 -21.39 -12.99
C ASP A 112 -0.34 -20.24 -13.99
N VAL A 113 0.53 -20.17 -14.99
CA VAL A 113 0.45 -19.15 -16.04
C VAL A 113 -0.71 -19.49 -16.98
N PRO A 114 -1.71 -18.60 -17.13
CA PRO A 114 -2.88 -18.88 -17.95
C PRO A 114 -2.53 -18.94 -19.45
N HIS A 115 -3.33 -19.67 -20.22
CA HIS A 115 -3.20 -19.74 -21.67
C HIS A 115 -3.66 -18.47 -22.39
N THR A 116 -4.52 -17.70 -21.73
CA THR A 116 -5.08 -16.46 -22.25
C THR A 116 -5.05 -15.37 -21.19
N ILE A 117 -4.85 -14.13 -21.63
CA ILE A 117 -4.98 -12.93 -20.80
C ILE A 117 -6.26 -12.22 -21.19
N GLN A 118 -7.03 -11.85 -20.18
CA GLN A 118 -8.22 -11.03 -20.34
C GLN A 118 -7.95 -9.67 -19.69
N LEU A 119 -7.90 -8.63 -20.52
CA LEU A 119 -7.59 -7.27 -20.13
C LEU A 119 -8.86 -6.42 -20.24
N ARG A 120 -9.09 -5.56 -19.25
CA ARG A 120 -10.17 -4.57 -19.26
C ARG A 120 -9.61 -3.19 -19.00
N LEU A 121 -10.10 -2.19 -19.71
CA LEU A 121 -9.85 -0.79 -19.41
C LEU A 121 -11.07 -0.16 -18.74
N SER A 122 -10.82 0.80 -17.85
CA SER A 122 -11.87 1.64 -17.28
C SER A 122 -11.34 3.04 -17.02
N LEU A 123 -12.23 4.02 -16.96
CA LEU A 123 -11.89 5.37 -16.56
C LEU A 123 -12.04 5.53 -15.05
N GLU A 124 -11.05 6.10 -14.37
CA GLU A 124 -11.17 6.46 -12.96
C GLU A 124 -11.92 7.80 -12.84
N GLU A 125 -13.20 7.72 -12.48
CA GLU A 125 -14.12 8.86 -12.43
C GLU A 125 -13.95 9.72 -11.17
N ASN A 126 -13.43 9.13 -10.08
CA ASN A 126 -13.33 9.78 -8.78
C ASN A 126 -12.17 10.79 -8.66
N LEU A 127 -11.36 10.93 -9.72
CA LEU A 127 -10.23 11.87 -9.73
C LEU A 127 -10.69 13.30 -10.00
N CYS A 128 -10.11 14.23 -9.24
CA CYS A 128 -10.16 15.65 -9.56
C CYS A 128 -9.56 15.94 -10.95
N GLU A 129 -9.97 17.06 -11.55
CA GLU A 129 -9.45 17.47 -12.86
C GLU A 129 -7.93 17.70 -12.80
N GLY A 130 -7.20 17.14 -13.78
CA GLY A 130 -5.75 17.21 -13.86
C GLY A 130 -4.99 16.16 -13.05
N GLU A 131 -5.67 15.34 -12.25
CA GLU A 131 -5.05 14.24 -11.50
C GLU A 131 -4.90 12.97 -12.34
N VAL A 132 -3.83 12.23 -12.04
CA VAL A 132 -3.55 10.90 -12.62
C VAL A 132 -3.97 9.82 -11.61
N ALA A 133 -4.52 8.72 -12.12
CA ALA A 133 -4.89 7.59 -11.28
C ALA A 133 -3.68 7.03 -10.52
N ALA A 134 -3.95 6.46 -9.36
CA ALA A 134 -2.92 5.94 -8.48
C ALA A 134 -2.11 4.84 -9.17
N TRP A 135 -0.79 4.89 -9.05
CA TRP A 135 0.07 3.82 -9.56
C TRP A 135 -0.06 2.57 -8.65
N PRO A 136 0.23 1.35 -9.15
CA PRO A 136 0.12 0.14 -8.35
C PRO A 136 0.88 0.20 -7.02
N ALA A 137 2.11 0.73 -7.01
CA ALA A 137 2.89 0.91 -5.77
C ALA A 137 2.25 1.93 -4.80
N GLU A 138 1.54 2.95 -5.32
CA GLU A 138 0.84 3.95 -4.51
C GLU A 138 -0.38 3.33 -3.84
N LEU A 139 -1.14 2.49 -4.56
CA LEU A 139 -2.25 1.72 -3.99
C LEU A 139 -1.76 0.71 -2.97
N LEU A 140 -0.66 -0.02 -3.23
CA LEU A 140 -0.05 -0.92 -2.26
C LEU A 140 0.33 -0.19 -0.96
N LEU A 141 0.91 1.00 -1.08
CA LEU A 141 1.23 1.84 0.08
C LEU A 141 -0.04 2.30 0.80
N ALA A 142 -1.05 2.76 0.07
CA ALA A 142 -2.32 3.22 0.64
C ALA A 142 -3.10 2.08 1.33
N ASP A 143 -3.09 0.87 0.78
CA ASP A 143 -3.69 -0.32 1.39
C ASP A 143 -3.00 -0.67 2.72
N HIS A 144 -1.67 -0.56 2.79
CA HIS A 144 -0.94 -0.77 4.05
C HIS A 144 -1.21 0.33 5.07
N VAL A 145 -1.35 1.57 4.61
CA VAL A 145 -1.78 2.68 5.46
C VAL A 145 -3.16 2.40 6.06
N MET A 146 -4.11 1.95 5.23
CA MET A 146 -5.42 1.54 5.69
C MET A 146 -5.34 0.42 6.72
N ALA A 147 -4.54 -0.62 6.45
CA ALA A 147 -4.34 -1.71 7.41
C ALA A 147 -3.76 -1.21 8.76
N VAL A 148 -2.80 -0.28 8.74
CA VAL A 148 -2.25 0.33 9.96
C VAL A 148 -3.31 1.10 10.72
N ILE A 149 -4.14 1.88 10.03
CA ILE A 149 -5.19 2.68 10.67
C ILE A 149 -6.29 1.75 11.19
N ASP A 150 -6.82 0.83 10.39
CA ASP A 150 -7.92 -0.07 10.76
C ASP A 150 -7.57 -1.02 11.92
N ASN A 151 -6.30 -1.39 12.06
CA ASN A 151 -5.83 -2.26 13.14
C ASN A 151 -5.20 -1.48 14.31
N ASP A 152 -5.37 -0.16 14.36
CA ASP A 152 -4.97 0.61 15.53
C ASP A 152 -5.85 0.25 16.74
N ASP A 153 -5.20 -0.04 17.87
CA ASP A 153 -5.84 -0.51 19.11
C ASP A 153 -6.93 0.45 19.66
N LEU A 154 -6.92 1.72 19.24
CA LEU A 154 -7.84 2.77 19.69
C LEU A 154 -8.61 3.36 18.50
N SER A 155 -9.47 2.54 17.92
CA SER A 155 -10.54 2.89 16.97
C SER A 155 -10.07 3.67 15.73
N GLY A 156 -8.93 3.29 15.17
CA GLY A 156 -8.50 3.72 13.84
C GLY A 156 -8.36 5.21 13.60
N SER A 157 -7.85 5.96 14.58
CA SER A 157 -7.42 7.35 14.43
C SER A 157 -5.95 7.53 14.79
N VAL A 158 -5.09 7.75 13.81
CA VAL A 158 -3.64 7.77 14.02
C VAL A 158 -3.05 9.10 13.57
N PRO A 159 -2.09 9.69 14.31
CA PRO A 159 -1.33 10.83 13.79
C PRO A 159 -0.72 10.51 12.42
N SER A 160 -0.88 11.40 11.45
CA SER A 160 -0.42 11.18 10.07
C SER A 160 1.09 10.99 9.99
N SER A 161 1.86 11.76 10.78
CA SER A 161 3.32 11.62 10.90
C SER A 161 3.73 10.25 11.44
N HIS A 162 2.91 9.69 12.32
CA HIS A 162 3.16 8.39 12.91
C HIS A 162 2.89 7.28 11.89
N VAL A 163 1.77 7.33 11.16
CA VAL A 163 1.50 6.42 10.04
C VAL A 163 2.66 6.44 9.05
N GLN A 164 3.15 7.62 8.65
CA GLN A 164 4.31 7.76 7.77
C GLN A 164 5.52 6.99 8.30
N ASN A 165 5.84 7.14 9.58
CA ASN A 165 6.99 6.46 10.19
C ASN A 165 6.86 4.94 10.18
N LEU A 166 5.63 4.40 10.25
CA LEU A 166 5.38 2.96 10.21
C LEU A 166 5.53 2.39 8.80
N VAL A 167 5.19 3.17 7.76
CA VAL A 167 5.21 2.70 6.37
C VAL A 167 6.46 3.10 5.59
N ARG A 168 7.28 4.04 6.10
CA ARG A 168 8.47 4.56 5.37
C ARG A 168 9.52 3.51 5.04
N GLU A 169 9.55 2.41 5.79
CA GLU A 169 10.55 1.33 5.64
C GLU A 169 10.03 0.18 4.78
N LEU A 170 8.82 0.29 4.24
CA LEU A 170 8.23 -0.69 3.32
C LEU A 170 8.95 -0.66 1.96
N PRO A 171 9.02 -1.80 1.25
CA PRO A 171 9.85 -1.92 0.05
C PRO A 171 9.29 -1.10 -1.12
N PHE A 172 7.98 -0.84 -1.13
CA PHE A 172 7.29 -0.01 -2.13
C PHE A 172 7.12 1.46 -1.70
N TYR A 173 7.66 1.90 -0.56
CA TYR A 173 7.45 3.28 -0.10
C TYR A 173 8.01 4.32 -1.08
N ASN A 174 9.25 4.12 -1.56
CA ASN A 174 9.88 5.08 -2.47
C ASN A 174 9.12 5.20 -3.80
N GLU A 175 8.70 4.07 -4.37
CA GLU A 175 7.90 4.06 -5.60
C GLU A 175 6.48 4.62 -5.38
N GLY A 176 5.83 4.27 -4.28
CA GLY A 176 4.52 4.79 -3.90
C GLY A 176 4.52 6.28 -3.51
N MET A 177 5.68 6.84 -3.18
CA MET A 177 5.85 8.27 -2.90
C MET A 177 6.41 9.06 -4.09
N ARG A 178 6.80 8.40 -5.18
CA ARG A 178 7.63 8.96 -6.25
C ARG A 178 7.08 10.26 -6.86
N ARG A 179 5.75 10.37 -7.04
CA ARG A 179 5.11 11.60 -7.56
C ARG A 179 4.71 12.61 -6.49
N PHE A 180 4.69 12.19 -5.23
CA PHE A 180 4.26 13.04 -4.12
C PHE A 180 5.47 13.73 -3.49
N LYS A 181 5.51 15.06 -3.56
CA LYS A 181 6.62 15.86 -3.00
C LYS A 181 6.80 15.65 -1.50
N ASN A 182 5.73 15.29 -0.79
CA ASN A 182 5.74 15.00 0.63
C ASN A 182 4.55 14.11 1.03
N TRP A 183 4.62 13.58 2.24
CA TRP A 183 3.59 12.71 2.83
C TRP A 183 2.20 13.34 2.94
N SER A 184 2.13 14.65 3.23
CA SER A 184 0.84 15.33 3.33
C SER A 184 0.08 15.29 2.00
N LEU A 185 0.78 15.50 0.87
CA LEU A 185 0.17 15.40 -0.46
C LEU A 185 -0.34 13.98 -0.76
N PHE A 186 0.43 12.95 -0.41
CA PHE A 186 -0.02 11.56 -0.51
C PHE A 186 -1.30 11.33 0.33
N ALA A 187 -1.28 11.75 1.60
CA ALA A 187 -2.40 11.57 2.52
C ALA A 187 -3.68 12.26 2.02
N HIS A 188 -3.58 13.48 1.49
CA HIS A 188 -4.72 14.22 0.95
C HIS A 188 -5.22 13.61 -0.37
N PHE A 189 -4.32 13.19 -1.26
CA PHE A 189 -4.69 12.62 -2.55
C PHE A 189 -5.62 11.40 -2.38
N PHE A 190 -5.26 10.47 -1.49
CA PHE A 190 -6.05 9.27 -1.23
C PHE A 190 -7.29 9.52 -0.36
N ALA A 191 -7.27 10.53 0.52
CA ALA A 191 -8.46 10.96 1.24
C ALA A 191 -9.53 11.57 0.31
N VAL A 192 -9.11 12.40 -0.64
CA VAL A 192 -10.02 13.14 -1.52
C VAL A 192 -10.49 12.29 -2.69
N ASN A 193 -9.56 11.70 -3.45
CA ASN A 193 -9.88 11.01 -4.70
C ASN A 193 -10.35 9.58 -4.50
N TYR A 194 -9.79 8.87 -3.51
CA TYR A 194 -10.10 7.46 -3.25
C TYR A 194 -10.94 7.24 -1.99
N ARG A 195 -11.13 8.28 -1.17
CA ARG A 195 -11.89 8.25 0.08
C ARG A 195 -11.48 7.11 1.01
N LEU A 196 -10.20 6.76 1.02
CA LEU A 196 -9.72 5.65 1.84
C LEU A 196 -9.81 5.97 3.34
N TRP A 197 -9.50 7.21 3.71
CA TRP A 197 -9.56 7.73 5.07
C TRP A 197 -10.05 9.18 5.08
N VAL A 198 -10.39 9.67 6.27
CA VAL A 198 -10.68 11.07 6.53
C VAL A 198 -9.50 11.72 7.23
N LEU A 199 -9.18 12.95 6.84
CA LEU A 199 -8.17 13.76 7.50
C LEU A 199 -8.82 14.72 8.49
N VAL A 200 -8.35 14.71 9.73
CA VAL A 200 -8.86 15.57 10.80
C VAL A 200 -7.71 16.34 11.45
N THR A 201 -8.00 17.57 11.84
CA THR A 201 -7.11 18.41 12.66
C THR A 201 -7.95 19.04 13.76
N TYR A 202 -7.46 19.00 15.00
CA TYR A 202 -8.11 19.70 16.10
C TYR A 202 -7.56 21.13 16.23
N SER A 203 -8.44 22.12 16.23
CA SER A 203 -8.09 23.50 16.54
C SER A 203 -7.62 23.66 18.01
N ALA A 204 -7.03 24.80 18.36
CA ALA A 204 -6.65 25.07 19.76
C ALA A 204 -7.89 25.12 20.69
N GLU A 205 -9.02 25.61 20.20
CA GLU A 205 -10.30 25.67 20.90
C GLU A 205 -10.88 24.27 21.11
N GLU A 206 -10.87 23.43 20.06
CA GLU A 206 -11.29 22.04 20.16
C GLU A 206 -10.40 21.25 21.11
N HIS A 207 -9.09 21.47 21.04
CA HIS A 207 -8.11 20.84 21.92
C HIS A 207 -8.41 21.15 23.40
N LYS A 208 -8.69 22.43 23.72
CA LYS A 208 -9.12 22.85 25.05
C LYS A 208 -10.48 22.26 25.44
N LYS A 209 -11.44 22.22 24.53
CA LYS A 209 -12.80 21.68 24.75
C LYS A 209 -12.78 20.19 25.08
N PHE A 210 -11.99 19.41 24.34
CA PHE A 210 -11.82 17.97 24.57
C PHE A 210 -10.84 17.67 25.71
N GLY A 211 -10.13 18.69 26.20
CA GLY A 211 -9.21 18.60 27.32
C GLY A 211 -7.99 17.75 27.02
N PHE A 212 -7.50 17.74 25.77
CA PHE A 212 -6.30 16.99 25.40
C PHE A 212 -5.07 17.48 26.17
N SER A 213 -4.15 16.58 26.49
CA SER A 213 -2.88 16.91 27.11
C SER A 213 -1.96 17.64 26.12
N LYS A 214 -0.86 18.21 26.63
CA LYS A 214 0.16 18.86 25.79
C LYS A 214 0.98 17.87 24.93
N LEU A 215 0.80 16.55 25.13
CA LEU A 215 1.48 15.53 24.32
C LEU A 215 0.81 15.33 22.96
N MET A 216 -0.50 15.56 22.89
CA MET A 216 -1.23 15.65 21.62
C MET A 216 -1.18 17.10 21.16
N LEU A 217 -0.64 17.37 19.97
CA LEU A 217 -0.45 18.74 19.49
C LEU A 217 -1.72 19.25 18.80
N ALA A 218 -2.12 20.49 19.09
CA ALA A 218 -3.15 21.18 18.32
C ALA A 218 -2.65 21.39 16.87
N GLY A 219 -3.55 21.24 15.90
CA GLY A 219 -3.21 21.28 14.47
C GLY A 219 -2.47 20.06 13.95
N GLU A 220 -2.24 19.03 14.76
CA GLU A 220 -1.72 17.74 14.27
C GLU A 220 -2.71 17.12 13.28
N LEU A 221 -2.22 16.79 12.08
CA LEU A 221 -2.98 16.06 11.08
C LEU A 221 -3.13 14.61 11.51
N ARG A 222 -4.37 14.12 11.56
CA ARG A 222 -4.73 12.76 11.92
C ARG A 222 -5.44 12.08 10.77
N MET A 223 -5.19 10.79 10.62
CA MET A 223 -5.81 9.93 9.62
C MET A 223 -6.80 9.02 10.33
N VAL A 224 -8.08 9.12 9.94
CA VAL A 224 -9.19 8.42 10.57
C VAL A 224 -9.80 7.46 9.57
N SER A 225 -9.92 6.19 9.95
CA SER A 225 -10.62 5.20 9.14
C SER A 225 -12.12 5.52 9.07
N ASN A 226 -12.69 5.30 7.89
CA ASN A 226 -14.11 5.50 7.64
C ASN A 226 -14.99 4.67 8.59
N ASN A 227 -14.49 3.51 9.04
CA ASN A 227 -15.21 2.60 9.94
C ASN A 227 -15.42 3.20 11.34
N PHE A 228 -14.57 4.16 11.74
CA PHE A 228 -14.52 4.69 13.10
C PHE A 228 -14.85 6.20 13.20
N LEU A 229 -15.38 6.80 12.13
CA LEU A 229 -15.74 8.24 12.09
C LEU A 229 -16.69 8.68 13.21
N HIS A 230 -17.50 7.76 13.73
CA HIS A 230 -18.47 8.05 14.78
C HIS A 230 -17.85 8.10 16.19
N CYS A 231 -16.65 7.55 16.39
CA CYS A 231 -16.06 7.38 17.72
C CYS A 231 -14.59 7.85 17.84
N TYR A 232 -13.95 8.26 16.75
CA TYR A 232 -12.52 8.60 16.74
C TYR A 232 -12.12 9.65 17.78
N THR A 233 -12.91 10.71 18.00
CA THR A 233 -12.57 11.75 18.99
C THR A 233 -12.53 11.21 20.42
N LYS A 234 -13.41 10.25 20.75
CA LYS A 234 -13.38 9.59 22.06
C LYS A 234 -12.12 8.73 22.20
N ALA A 235 -11.80 7.96 21.16
CA ALA A 235 -10.62 7.10 21.15
C ALA A 235 -9.32 7.91 21.20
N ASP A 236 -9.26 9.06 20.52
CA ASP A 236 -8.14 9.99 20.60
C ASP A 236 -7.96 10.56 22.01
N LYS A 237 -9.07 10.80 22.72
CA LYS A 237 -9.01 11.23 24.12
C LYS A 237 -8.49 10.14 25.05
N GLU A 238 -8.94 8.90 24.86
CA GLU A 238 -8.44 7.75 25.60
C GLU A 238 -6.94 7.52 25.33
N ARG A 239 -6.50 7.62 24.06
CA ARG A 239 -5.09 7.55 23.67
C ARG A 239 -4.25 8.62 24.36
N ASP A 240 -4.73 9.86 24.36
CA ASP A 240 -4.05 10.99 24.99
C ASP A 240 -3.86 10.75 26.51
N ILE A 241 -4.89 10.21 27.19
CA ILE A 241 -4.80 9.83 28.61
C ILE A 241 -3.74 8.75 28.81
N ILE A 242 -3.81 7.65 28.06
CA ILE A 242 -2.86 6.52 28.17
C ILE A 242 -1.42 6.98 27.92
N ARG A 243 -1.20 7.82 26.89
CA ARG A 243 0.13 8.37 26.60
C ARG A 243 0.60 9.34 27.69
N HIS A 244 -0.31 10.12 28.27
CA HIS A 244 0.04 11.02 29.37
C HIS A 244 0.46 10.25 30.62
N GLU A 245 -0.27 9.20 30.99
CA GLU A 245 0.06 8.31 32.10
C GLU A 245 1.43 7.65 31.86
N ALA A 246 1.63 7.04 30.69
CA ALA A 246 2.90 6.44 30.32
C ALA A 246 4.06 7.47 30.35
N PHE A 247 3.84 8.71 29.91
CA PHE A 247 4.85 9.76 30.01
C PHE A 247 5.23 10.09 31.45
N LEU A 248 4.26 10.18 32.36
CA LEU A 248 4.51 10.44 33.77
C LEU A 248 5.27 9.27 34.42
N GLU A 249 4.87 8.03 34.14
CA GLU A 249 5.56 6.82 34.60
C GLU A 249 7.00 6.76 34.09
N PHE A 250 7.20 6.98 32.79
CA PHE A 250 8.54 6.97 32.18
C PHE A 250 9.43 8.07 32.77
N ARG A 251 8.88 9.26 33.02
CA ARG A 251 9.61 10.36 33.65
C ARG A 251 10.02 10.02 35.09
N GLN A 252 9.14 9.38 35.87
CA GLN A 252 9.47 8.94 37.23
C GLN A 252 10.56 7.86 37.22
N LEU A 253 10.46 6.90 36.29
CA LEU A 253 11.48 5.86 36.12
C LEU A 253 12.83 6.47 35.68
N LEU A 254 12.83 7.45 34.79
CA LEU A 254 14.06 8.16 34.42
C LEU A 254 14.67 8.87 35.65
N PHE A 255 13.84 9.54 36.45
CA PHE A 255 14.31 10.22 37.67
C PHE A 255 14.86 9.27 38.73
N SER A 256 14.41 8.02 38.81
CA SER A 256 15.01 7.06 39.75
C SER A 256 16.46 6.71 39.38
N PHE A 257 16.83 6.81 38.10
CA PHE A 257 18.21 6.61 37.63
C PHE A 257 19.06 7.88 37.67
N THR A 258 18.47 9.04 37.40
CA THR A 258 19.22 10.28 37.19
C THR A 258 19.14 11.25 38.36
N GLY A 259 18.23 11.03 39.30
CA GLY A 259 17.76 12.05 40.23
C GLY A 259 16.87 13.11 39.54
N PRO A 260 16.29 14.04 40.30
CA PRO A 260 15.59 15.20 39.74
C PRO A 260 16.55 16.09 38.95
N SER A 261 16.03 16.82 37.96
CA SER A 261 16.81 17.80 37.21
C SER A 261 17.44 18.82 38.17
N ASP A 262 18.76 18.97 38.11
CA ASP A 262 19.53 19.96 38.86
C ASP A 262 19.50 21.35 38.19
N GLY A 263 18.70 21.52 37.12
CA GLY A 263 18.64 22.73 36.32
C GLY A 263 19.85 22.92 35.39
N SER A 264 20.81 21.98 35.38
CA SER A 264 21.92 22.01 34.45
C SER A 264 21.45 21.59 33.05
N ARG A 265 22.07 22.17 32.00
CA ARG A 265 21.82 21.77 30.60
C ARG A 265 22.46 20.43 30.23
N ARG A 266 23.15 19.75 31.17
CA ARG A 266 23.83 18.48 30.88
C ARG A 266 22.84 17.34 31.05
N SER A 267 22.59 16.62 29.96
CA SER A 267 21.82 15.39 30.03
C SER A 267 22.53 14.39 30.96
N PRO A 268 21.83 13.83 31.96
CA PRO A 268 22.43 12.85 32.86
C PRO A 268 22.91 11.63 32.06
N ARG A 269 24.11 11.14 32.37
CA ARG A 269 24.65 9.93 31.73
C ARG A 269 23.97 8.71 32.32
N LEU A 270 23.15 8.04 31.53
CA LEU A 270 22.54 6.75 31.88
C LEU A 270 23.56 5.63 31.71
N SER A 271 23.55 4.67 32.64
CA SER A 271 24.28 3.41 32.48
C SER A 271 23.60 2.53 31.43
N ASN A 272 24.32 1.57 30.85
CA ASN A 272 23.74 0.59 29.93
C ASN A 272 22.58 -0.19 30.55
N GLU A 273 22.68 -0.48 31.85
CA GLU A 273 21.61 -1.16 32.59
C GLU A 273 20.37 -0.27 32.74
N ALA A 274 20.54 1.03 33.04
CA ALA A 274 19.42 1.97 33.08
C ALA A 274 18.74 2.10 31.71
N PHE A 275 19.51 2.15 30.62
CA PHE A 275 18.95 2.14 29.26
C PHE A 275 18.15 0.87 28.97
N ARG A 276 18.66 -0.30 29.39
CA ARG A 276 17.97 -1.58 29.23
C ARG A 276 16.63 -1.58 29.97
N VAL A 277 16.63 -1.22 31.25
CA VAL A 277 15.39 -1.15 32.07
C VAL A 277 14.39 -0.14 31.50
N LEU A 278 14.85 1.04 31.08
CA LEU A 278 13.99 2.04 30.44
C LEU A 278 13.38 1.49 29.14
N GLY A 279 14.18 0.83 28.30
CA GLY A 279 13.73 0.24 27.03
C GLY A 279 12.78 -0.95 27.18
N GLU A 280 12.91 -1.71 28.26
CA GLU A 280 12.05 -2.85 28.60
C GLU A 280 10.75 -2.43 29.33
N SER A 281 10.64 -1.17 29.75
CA SER A 281 9.48 -0.67 30.50
C SER A 281 8.21 -0.59 29.65
N ARG A 282 7.05 -0.91 30.26
CA ARG A 282 5.73 -0.77 29.62
C ARG A 282 5.50 0.66 29.11
N SER A 283 5.85 1.66 29.92
CA SER A 283 5.65 3.07 29.57
C SER A 283 6.45 3.48 28.34
N PHE A 284 7.69 2.99 28.19
CA PHE A 284 8.46 3.19 26.97
C PHE A 284 7.80 2.54 25.75
N GLN A 285 7.32 1.29 25.88
CA GLN A 285 6.63 0.58 24.80
C GLN A 285 5.34 1.28 24.38
N THR A 286 4.59 1.86 25.32
CA THR A 286 3.38 2.65 25.03
C THR A 286 3.69 3.99 24.33
N LEU A 287 4.83 4.60 24.65
CA LEU A 287 5.25 5.88 24.04
C LEU A 287 5.97 5.71 22.70
N ASN A 288 6.61 4.56 22.50
CA ASN A 288 7.43 4.25 21.35
C ASN A 288 6.75 3.21 20.48
N THR A 289 6.22 3.63 19.34
CA THR A 289 5.57 2.68 18.44
C THR A 289 6.57 1.74 17.79
N ALA A 290 6.26 0.45 17.82
CA ALA A 290 7.09 -0.58 17.22
C ALA A 290 7.26 -0.34 15.70
N ASN A 291 8.51 -0.45 15.24
CA ASN A 291 8.81 -0.48 13.81
C ASN A 291 8.52 -1.89 13.28
N TYR A 292 7.40 -2.03 12.55
CA TYR A 292 6.93 -3.31 11.99
C TYR A 292 7.97 -3.99 11.10
N VAL A 293 8.86 -3.25 10.42
CA VAL A 293 9.91 -3.84 9.57
C VAL A 293 10.92 -4.64 10.39
N ARG A 294 11.21 -4.23 11.62
CA ARG A 294 12.07 -5.03 12.52
C ARG A 294 11.43 -6.37 12.86
N ILE A 295 10.11 -6.40 13.08
CA ILE A 295 9.37 -7.64 13.35
C ILE A 295 9.39 -8.53 12.11
N LEU A 296 9.11 -7.97 10.93
CA LEU A 296 9.17 -8.71 9.65
C LEU A 296 10.57 -9.30 9.40
N ARG A 297 11.63 -8.54 9.67
CA ARG A 297 13.01 -9.04 9.58
C ARG A 297 13.27 -10.20 10.53
N THR A 298 12.76 -10.14 11.76
CA THR A 298 12.87 -11.26 12.71
C THR A 298 12.09 -12.49 12.23
N VAL A 299 10.88 -12.29 11.69
CA VAL A 299 10.06 -13.39 11.16
C VAL A 299 10.74 -14.03 9.94
N ALA A 300 11.43 -13.24 9.11
CA ALA A 300 12.21 -13.75 7.98
C ALA A 300 13.43 -14.60 8.38
N LEU A 301 13.82 -14.62 9.67
CA LEU A 301 14.88 -15.51 10.18
C LEU A 301 14.35 -16.92 10.51
N ASP A 302 13.03 -17.11 10.57
CA ASP A 302 12.42 -18.43 10.79
C ASP A 302 12.56 -19.28 9.51
N PRO A 303 13.29 -20.41 9.54
CA PRO A 303 13.54 -21.23 8.36
C PRO A 303 12.28 -21.88 7.79
N GLU A 304 11.21 -21.97 8.58
CA GLU A 304 9.91 -22.53 8.18
C GLU A 304 9.01 -21.50 7.47
N ARG A 305 9.45 -20.25 7.37
CA ARG A 305 8.66 -19.17 6.77
C ARG A 305 9.33 -18.64 5.51
N HIS A 306 8.50 -18.40 4.50
CA HIS A 306 8.85 -17.59 3.34
C HIS A 306 8.22 -16.20 3.50
N VAL A 307 9.04 -15.17 3.31
CA VAL A 307 8.58 -13.77 3.40
C VAL A 307 8.74 -13.12 2.03
N LEU A 308 7.64 -12.62 1.46
CA LEU A 308 7.66 -11.75 0.30
C LEU A 308 7.72 -10.30 0.77
N PHE A 309 8.90 -9.71 0.64
CA PHE A 309 9.15 -8.31 0.94
C PHE A 309 9.69 -7.63 -0.31
N ASP A 310 8.77 -7.22 -1.18
CA ASP A 310 9.07 -6.83 -2.56
C ASP A 310 8.32 -5.55 -2.96
N PRO A 311 8.91 -4.65 -3.77
CA PRO A 311 8.26 -3.41 -4.19
C PRO A 311 6.99 -3.58 -5.04
N LEU A 312 6.74 -4.76 -5.63
CA LEU A 312 5.58 -4.99 -6.50
C LEU A 312 4.45 -5.79 -5.83
N HIS A 313 4.65 -6.25 -4.59
CA HIS A 313 3.69 -7.11 -3.91
C HIS A 313 3.30 -6.60 -2.52
N PRO A 314 2.07 -6.91 -2.07
CA PRO A 314 1.76 -6.82 -0.66
C PRO A 314 2.74 -7.67 0.17
N ILE A 315 3.03 -7.24 1.40
CA ILE A 315 3.85 -8.04 2.31
C ILE A 315 3.15 -9.36 2.57
N ARG A 316 3.83 -10.47 2.32
CA ARG A 316 3.32 -11.82 2.61
C ARG A 316 4.29 -12.59 3.49
N ILE A 317 3.72 -13.39 4.39
CA ILE A 317 4.44 -14.32 5.24
C ILE A 317 3.70 -15.64 5.13
N ASP A 318 4.32 -16.59 4.45
CA ASP A 318 3.74 -17.90 4.21
C ASP A 318 4.58 -18.97 4.89
N TRP A 319 3.95 -20.08 5.27
CA TRP A 319 4.71 -21.28 5.61
C TRP A 319 5.40 -21.79 4.35
N LYS A 320 6.65 -22.19 4.51
CA LYS A 320 7.42 -22.79 3.43
C LYS A 320 6.69 -24.03 2.96
N HIS A 321 6.41 -24.11 1.66
CA HIS A 321 5.83 -25.31 1.10
C HIS A 321 6.86 -26.46 1.28
N SER A 322 6.57 -27.40 2.17
CA SER A 322 7.33 -28.64 2.26
C SER A 322 7.05 -29.43 0.99
N GLU A 323 8.06 -29.58 0.12
CA GLU A 323 8.03 -30.58 -0.95
C GLU A 323 8.22 -32.01 -0.39
N GLU A 324 8.39 -32.19 0.93
CA GLU A 324 8.48 -33.50 1.61
C GLU A 324 7.14 -34.26 1.73
N THR A 325 6.04 -33.68 1.25
CA THR A 325 4.85 -34.45 0.88
C THR A 325 4.50 -34.22 -0.58
N THR A 326 5.43 -34.59 -1.46
CA THR A 326 5.00 -35.36 -2.63
C THR A 326 5.02 -36.82 -2.21
N PRO A 327 3.90 -37.45 -1.79
CA PRO A 327 3.82 -38.87 -1.99
C PRO A 327 3.88 -39.04 -3.50
N ALA A 328 4.99 -39.62 -3.94
CA ALA A 328 4.90 -40.64 -4.95
C ALA A 328 3.80 -41.63 -4.51
N LEU A 329 2.55 -41.35 -4.88
CA LEU A 329 1.66 -42.38 -5.39
C LEU A 329 2.21 -42.67 -6.79
N LEU A 330 3.38 -43.29 -6.91
CA LEU A 330 3.48 -44.75 -6.96
C LEU A 330 2.26 -45.33 -7.68
N HIS A 331 2.38 -45.33 -9.00
CA HIS A 331 2.16 -46.55 -9.76
C HIS A 331 2.50 -47.78 -8.89
N LYS A 332 1.44 -48.47 -8.45
CA LYS A 332 1.30 -49.87 -8.02
C LYS A 332 -0.16 -49.95 -7.55
N CYS A 333 -1.10 -50.68 -8.15
CA CYS A 333 -1.08 -51.83 -9.03
C CYS A 333 -2.49 -51.94 -9.66
N MET A 334 -2.54 -52.52 -10.88
CA MET A 334 -3.70 -53.10 -11.57
C MET A 334 -4.82 -52.16 -12.02
#